data_AF-A0A3C0JDR7-F1
#
_entry.id   AF-A0A3C0JDR7-F1
#
_cell.length_a   1.000
_cell.length_b   1.000
_cell.length_c   1.000
_cell.angle_alpha   90.00
_cell.angle_beta   90.00
_cell.angle_gamma   90.00
#
_symmetry.space_group_name_H-M   'P 1'
#
loop_
_entity.id
_entity.type
_entity.pdbx_description
1 polymer ?
#
loop_
_entity_poly.entity_id
_entity_poly.type
_entity_poly.pdbx_seq_one_letter_code
_entity_poly.pdbx_strand_id
1 'polypeptide(L)'
;MAAVHPLPEGLCEGDFAGLPAWLIDTPLARAAISRFGGQLLSFAPAGHDELLWLSPALKPLPAPVRGGVPLCWPWFGREGGPADGPAHGHARTAPWQLAE
;
A
#
# COMPACT_ATOMS: atom_id res chain seq x y z
N MET A 1 -10.22 -22.93 -0.76
CA MET A 1 -9.69 -22.14 -1.89
C MET A 1 -10.48 -20.85 -1.93
N ALA A 2 -9.86 -19.69 -1.69
CA ALA A 2 -10.54 -18.42 -1.91
C ALA A 2 -10.88 -18.32 -3.40
N ALA A 3 -12.11 -17.93 -3.73
CA ALA A 3 -12.51 -17.73 -5.11
C ALA A 3 -11.64 -16.61 -5.70
N VAL A 4 -11.05 -16.84 -6.87
CA VAL A 4 -10.40 -15.78 -7.64
C VAL A 4 -11.51 -15.02 -8.32
N HIS A 5 -11.96 -13.96 -7.67
CA HIS A 5 -12.86 -13.00 -8.30
C HIS A 5 -12.08 -12.24 -9.36
N PRO A 6 -12.63 -12.04 -10.57
CA PRO A 6 -11.99 -11.18 -11.54
C PRO A 6 -11.83 -9.79 -10.94
N LEU A 7 -10.66 -9.17 -11.12
CA LEU A 7 -10.44 -7.81 -10.66
C LEU A 7 -11.43 -6.87 -11.37
N PRO A 8 -11.95 -5.83 -10.67
CA PRO A 8 -12.78 -4.80 -11.30
C PRO A 8 -12.11 -4.17 -12.52
N GLU A 9 -12.92 -3.62 -13.42
CA GLU A 9 -12.42 -2.84 -14.55
C GLU A 9 -11.50 -1.70 -14.06
N GLY A 10 -10.37 -1.51 -14.75
CA GLY A 10 -9.36 -0.53 -14.38
C GLY A 10 -8.44 -0.97 -13.23
N LEU A 11 -8.57 -2.19 -12.71
CA LEU A 11 -7.67 -2.77 -11.72
C LEU A 11 -6.89 -3.95 -12.30
N CYS A 12 -5.57 -3.97 -12.14
CA CYS A 12 -4.74 -5.12 -12.45
C CYS A 12 -3.67 -5.37 -11.37
N GLU A 13 -3.11 -6.58 -11.32
CA GLU A 13 -1.90 -6.83 -10.53
C GLU A 13 -0.66 -6.46 -11.34
N GLY A 14 0.34 -5.89 -10.68
CA GLY A 14 1.60 -5.52 -11.30
C GLY A 14 2.70 -5.20 -10.29
N ASP A 15 3.69 -4.44 -10.75
CA ASP A 15 4.76 -3.90 -9.92
C ASP A 15 4.67 -2.37 -9.90
N PHE A 16 4.88 -1.78 -8.73
CA PHE A 16 5.09 -0.34 -8.59
C PHE A 16 6.28 -0.09 -7.67
N ALA A 17 7.29 0.61 -8.18
CA ALA A 17 8.53 0.91 -7.45
C ALA A 17 9.24 -0.33 -6.86
N GLY A 18 9.17 -1.47 -7.56
CA GLY A 18 9.78 -2.73 -7.11
C GLY A 18 8.96 -3.48 -6.05
N LEU A 19 7.69 -3.12 -5.87
CA LEU A 19 6.76 -3.78 -4.96
C LEU A 19 5.57 -4.38 -5.74
N PRO A 20 5.18 -5.63 -5.45
CA PRO A 20 3.92 -6.17 -5.94
C PRO A 20 2.75 -5.29 -5.50
N ALA A 21 1.94 -4.87 -6.46
CA ALA A 21 0.88 -3.89 -6.24
C ALA A 21 -0.37 -4.22 -7.04
N TRP A 22 -1.50 -3.67 -6.59
CA TRP A 22 -2.67 -3.46 -7.41
C TRP A 22 -2.56 -2.09 -8.07
N LEU A 23 -2.61 -2.07 -9.39
CA LEU A 23 -2.51 -0.87 -10.21
C LEU A 23 -3.91 -0.47 -10.66
N ILE A 24 -4.25 0.80 -10.44
CA ILE A 24 -5.53 1.38 -10.79
C ILE A 24 -5.28 2.34 -11.96
N ASP A 25 -5.98 2.14 -13.06
CA ASP A 25 -6.00 3.04 -14.22
C ASP A 25 -7.44 3.18 -14.72
N THR A 26 -7.98 4.38 -14.54
CA THR A 26 -9.38 4.70 -14.87
C THR A 26 -9.44 6.09 -15.50
N PRO A 27 -10.56 6.46 -16.13
CA PRO A 27 -10.77 7.84 -16.59
C PRO A 27 -10.68 8.90 -15.49
N LEU A 28 -10.79 8.51 -14.21
CA LEU A 28 -10.83 9.42 -13.07
C LEU A 28 -9.49 9.57 -12.37
N ALA A 29 -8.64 8.53 -12.37
CA ALA A 29 -7.36 8.54 -11.66
C ALA A 29 -6.48 7.36 -12.05
N ARG A 30 -5.18 7.53 -11.79
CA ARG A 30 -4.19 6.46 -11.67
C ARG A 30 -3.74 6.32 -10.23
N ALA A 31 -3.53 5.09 -9.77
CA ALA A 31 -3.05 4.85 -8.41
C ALA A 31 -2.31 3.51 -8.33
N ALA A 32 -1.55 3.32 -7.26
CA ALA A 32 -0.92 2.03 -6.94
C ALA A 32 -1.06 1.72 -5.46
N ILE A 33 -1.53 0.51 -5.12
CA ILE A 33 -1.66 0.02 -3.75
C ILE A 33 -0.75 -1.20 -3.58
N SER A 34 0.23 -1.11 -2.68
CA SER A 34 1.15 -2.20 -2.36
C SER A 34 0.41 -3.36 -1.68
N ARG A 35 0.70 -4.58 -2.14
CA ARG A 35 0.28 -5.83 -1.46
C ARG A 35 1.03 -6.04 -0.15
N PHE A 36 2.15 -5.35 0.05
CA PHE A 36 2.81 -5.23 1.35
C PHE A 36 2.29 -3.99 2.08
N GLY A 37 1.65 -4.20 3.22
CA GLY A 37 1.10 -3.15 4.06
C GLY A 37 -0.24 -2.57 3.61
N GLY A 38 -0.79 -3.01 2.48
CA GLY A 38 -2.03 -2.45 1.92
C GLY A 38 -1.89 -0.96 1.60
N GLN A 39 -0.67 -0.51 1.36
CA GLN A 39 -0.30 0.89 1.41
C GLN A 39 -0.51 1.55 0.04
N LEU A 40 -1.33 2.60 -0.02
CA LEU A 40 -1.44 3.44 -1.21
C LEU A 40 -0.10 4.16 -1.44
N LEU A 41 0.57 3.86 -2.54
CA LEU A 41 1.91 4.34 -2.89
C LEU A 41 1.89 5.57 -3.80
N SER A 42 0.88 5.65 -4.67
CA SER A 42 0.72 6.68 -5.70
C SER A 42 -0.76 6.96 -5.88
N PHE A 43 -1.10 8.23 -6.11
CA PHE A 43 -2.43 8.67 -6.47
C PHE A 43 -2.37 9.97 -7.29
N ALA A 44 -2.70 9.85 -8.57
CA ALA A 44 -2.78 10.96 -9.51
C ALA A 44 -4.19 11.03 -10.13
N PRO A 45 -5.07 11.91 -9.64
CA PRO A 45 -6.36 12.18 -10.25
C PRO A 45 -6.23 12.68 -11.68
N ALA A 46 -7.25 12.46 -12.51
CA ALA A 46 -7.27 12.96 -13.88
C ALA A 46 -7.13 14.49 -13.92
N GLY A 47 -6.18 14.99 -14.71
CA GLY A 47 -5.89 16.43 -14.81
C GLY A 47 -5.04 16.99 -13.66
N HIS A 48 -4.56 16.14 -12.74
CA HIS A 48 -3.70 16.55 -11.64
C HIS A 48 -2.38 15.76 -11.64
N ASP A 49 -1.34 16.38 -11.09
CA ASP A 49 -0.07 15.71 -10.83
C ASP A 49 -0.19 14.71 -9.67
N GLU A 50 0.86 13.91 -9.49
CA GLU A 50 0.99 12.99 -8.36
C GLU A 50 0.81 13.73 -7.02
N LEU A 51 -0.13 13.26 -6.20
CA LEU A 51 -0.45 13.87 -4.91
C LEU A 51 0.37 13.28 -3.76
N LEU A 52 0.89 12.07 -3.93
CA LEU A 52 1.60 11.36 -2.87
C LEU A 52 3.10 11.34 -3.15
N TRP A 53 3.86 11.75 -2.15
CA TRP A 53 5.30 11.53 -2.17
C TRP A 53 5.62 10.08 -1.80
N LEU A 54 6.48 9.44 -2.60
CA LEU A 54 7.10 8.15 -2.29
C LEU A 54 8.62 8.31 -2.27
N SER A 55 9.27 7.69 -1.27
CA SER A 55 10.72 7.70 -1.18
C SER A 55 11.36 6.99 -2.39
N PRO A 56 12.33 7.62 -3.09
CA PRO A 56 13.05 6.96 -4.18
C PRO A 56 14.04 5.89 -3.68
N ALA A 57 14.34 5.88 -2.38
CA ALA A 57 15.23 4.92 -1.74
C ALA A 57 14.46 3.99 -0.81
N LEU A 58 13.68 3.07 -1.39
CA LEU A 58 12.97 2.06 -0.62
C LEU A 58 13.96 1.05 -0.03
N LYS A 59 13.71 0.67 1.22
CA LYS A 59 14.46 -0.41 1.87
C LYS A 59 13.84 -1.76 1.48
N PRO A 60 14.64 -2.84 1.43
CA PRO A 60 14.11 -4.17 1.20
C PRO A 60 13.05 -4.55 2.24
N LEU A 61 12.05 -5.31 1.81
CA LEU A 61 11.07 -5.91 2.71
C LEU A 61 11.78 -6.82 3.74
N PRO A 62 11.31 -6.88 4.99
CA PRO A 62 10.04 -6.35 5.50
C PRO A 62 10.15 -4.93 6.12
N ALA A 63 11.10 -4.09 5.71
CA ALA A 63 11.15 -2.71 6.20
C ALA A 63 9.88 -1.92 5.80
N PRO A 64 9.33 -1.06 6.69
CA PRO A 64 8.18 -0.23 6.34
C PRO A 64 8.47 0.70 5.16
N VAL A 65 7.51 0.77 4.22
CA VAL A 65 7.57 1.66 3.06
C VAL A 65 7.47 3.12 3.51
N ARG A 66 8.31 3.99 2.95
CA ARG A 66 8.35 5.43 3.28
C ARG A 66 7.68 6.26 2.19
N GLY A 67 6.63 6.98 2.57
CA GLY A 67 5.79 7.76 1.65
C GLY A 67 4.42 7.10 1.46
N GLY A 68 3.58 7.66 0.59
CA GLY A 68 2.21 7.19 0.42
C GLY A 68 1.37 7.31 1.70
N VAL A 69 0.46 6.36 1.91
CA VAL A 69 -0.49 6.36 3.04
C VAL A 69 -0.33 5.10 3.90
N PRO A 70 0.60 5.07 4.87
CA PRO A 70 0.85 3.89 5.71
C PRO A 70 -0.26 3.69 6.77
N LEU A 71 -0.77 2.46 6.88
CA LEU A 71 -1.74 2.12 7.92
C LEU A 71 -1.05 1.82 9.27
N CYS A 72 -1.37 2.62 10.28
CA CYS A 72 -0.87 2.47 11.65
C CYS A 72 -1.89 1.70 12.50
N TRP A 73 -1.71 0.39 12.68
CA TRP A 73 -2.69 -0.46 13.38
C TRP A 73 -2.05 -1.75 13.92
N PRO A 74 -2.40 -2.22 15.13
CA PRO A 74 -3.48 -1.75 16.01
C PRO A 74 -3.14 -0.57 16.92
N TRP A 75 -1.93 -0.03 16.80
CA TRP A 75 -1.51 1.12 17.59
C TRP A 75 -0.79 2.19 16.76
N PHE A 76 -0.71 3.39 17.33
CA PHE A 76 0.02 4.52 16.78
C PHE A 76 1.34 4.74 17.55
N GLY A 77 2.42 5.04 16.83
CA GLY A 77 3.74 5.18 17.45
C GLY A 77 4.12 3.91 18.21
N ARG A 78 4.54 4.03 19.47
CA ARG A 78 4.75 2.86 20.36
C ARG A 78 3.64 2.72 21.41
N GLU A 79 2.67 3.62 21.41
CA GLU A 79 1.67 3.73 22.48
C GLU A 79 0.66 2.58 22.38
N GLY A 80 0.45 1.83 23.46
CA GLY A 80 -0.47 0.69 23.46
C GLY A 80 0.06 -0.57 22.75
N GLY A 81 1.30 -0.53 22.22
CA GLY A 81 1.99 -1.70 21.66
C GLY A 81 2.86 -2.43 22.69
N PRO A 82 3.29 -3.67 22.39
CA PRO A 82 4.29 -4.38 23.19
C PRO A 82 5.62 -3.62 23.27
N ALA A 83 6.37 -3.80 24.36
CA ALA A 83 7.63 -3.10 24.60
C ALA A 83 8.68 -3.36 23.49
N ASP A 84 8.66 -4.55 22.89
CA ASP A 84 9.49 -5.01 21.78
C ASP A 84 8.78 -4.91 20.42
N GLY A 85 7.54 -4.43 20.38
CA GLY A 85 6.74 -4.30 19.17
C GLY A 85 7.26 -3.21 18.22
N PRO A 86 6.91 -3.28 16.93
CA PRO A 86 7.22 -2.23 15.97
C PRO A 86 6.47 -0.94 16.31
N ALA A 87 7.02 0.19 15.88
CA ALA A 87 6.24 1.42 15.85
C ALA A 87 5.14 1.31 14.78
N HIS A 88 3.94 1.82 15.09
CA HIS A 88 2.75 1.88 14.26
C HIS A 88 2.11 0.52 13.93
N GLY A 89 2.24 -0.44 14.85
CA GLY A 89 1.64 -1.76 14.69
C GLY A 89 2.22 -2.57 13.54
N HIS A 90 1.46 -3.58 13.13
CA HIS A 90 1.91 -4.61 12.19
C HIS A 90 1.31 -4.43 10.79
N ALA A 91 0.21 -3.69 10.67
CA ALA A 91 -0.59 -3.61 9.46
C ALA A 91 0.24 -3.22 8.22
N ARG A 92 1.03 -2.15 8.31
CA ARG A 92 1.89 -1.65 7.22
C ARG A 92 3.06 -2.56 6.80
N THR A 93 3.28 -3.68 7.49
CA THR A 93 4.32 -4.66 7.14
C THR A 93 3.77 -6.09 6.96
N ALA A 94 2.45 -6.26 6.99
CA ALA A 94 1.82 -7.53 6.71
C ALA A 94 1.59 -7.69 5.19
N PRO A 95 1.48 -8.92 4.66
CA PRO A 95 0.89 -9.14 3.35
C PRO A 95 -0.62 -8.89 3.40
N TRP A 96 -1.15 -8.25 2.36
CA TRP A 96 -2.57 -7.93 2.21
C TRP A 96 -3.16 -8.70 1.04
N GLN A 97 -4.46 -8.99 1.16
CA GLN A 97 -5.27 -9.59 0.11
C GLN A 97 -6.41 -8.63 -0.19
N LEU A 98 -6.79 -8.54 -1.47
CA LEU A 98 -7.99 -7.82 -1.87
C LEU A 98 -9.21 -8.64 -1.45
N ALA A 99 -10.21 -7.98 -0.86
CA ALA A 99 -11.47 -8.58 -0.43
C ALA A 99 -12.64 -7.72 -0.95
N GLU A 100 -13.79 -8.36 -1.19
CA GLU A 100 -15.06 -7.74 -1.61
C GLU A 100 -15.95 -7.39 -0.42
#